data_AF-A0A0A3HYY3-F1
#
_entry.id   AF-A0A0A3HYY3-F1
#
_cell.length_a   1.000
_cell.length_b   1.000
_cell.length_c   1.000
_cell.angle_alpha   90.00
_cell.angle_beta   90.00
_cell.angle_gamma   90.00
#
_symmetry.space_group_name_H-M   'P 1'
#
loop_
_entity.id
_entity.type
_entity.pdbx_description
1 polymer ?
#
loop_
_entity_poly.entity_id
_entity_poly.type
_entity_poly.pdbx_seq_one_letter_code
_entity_poly.pdbx_strand_id
1 'polypeptide(L)'
;MHQNKEEVLMHFENSVDWVKNLENLTEEQWRTPIAQGKWTIAEVVGHFEAWDRFLLNERLPYLIEGAILPKGPETEQLNRQSSIKSKVKTKGEIIKGFIAARRSLIIVINNIEDELWAQEIKVNQTTLTLTAYLKGFVEHDEHHFSQIQEILKSLGGHCKR
;
A
#
# COMPACT_ATOMS: atom_id res chain seq x y z
N MET A 1 15.46 -6.01 -17.87
CA MET A 1 14.49 -5.66 -16.83
C MET A 1 13.61 -4.58 -17.41
N HIS A 2 12.31 -4.84 -17.46
CA HIS A 2 11.33 -3.96 -18.09
C HIS A 2 11.23 -2.61 -17.31
N GLN A 3 11.25 -1.46 -17.99
CA GLN A 3 11.25 -0.14 -17.31
C GLN A 3 10.10 0.01 -16.29
N ASN A 4 8.89 -0.43 -16.64
CA ASN A 4 7.75 -0.34 -15.73
C ASN A 4 7.93 -1.22 -14.46
N LYS A 5 8.71 -2.30 -14.56
CA LYS A 5 9.07 -3.17 -13.44
C LYS A 5 10.02 -2.47 -12.47
N GLU A 6 11.02 -1.81 -13.01
CA GLU A 6 11.97 -1.00 -12.22
C GLU A 6 11.25 0.10 -11.45
N GLU A 7 10.34 0.83 -12.10
CA GLU A 7 9.56 1.91 -11.46
C GLU A 7 8.72 1.39 -10.28
N VAL A 8 7.97 0.30 -10.48
CA VAL A 8 7.14 -0.30 -9.41
C VAL A 8 8.00 -0.81 -8.25
N LEU A 9 9.08 -1.54 -8.54
CA LEU A 9 9.94 -2.10 -7.50
C LEU A 9 10.68 -1.00 -6.74
N MET A 10 11.17 0.04 -7.43
CA MET A 10 11.80 1.19 -6.80
C MET A 10 10.83 1.92 -5.86
N HIS A 11 9.59 2.14 -6.29
CA HIS A 11 8.57 2.72 -5.42
C HIS A 11 8.30 1.84 -4.20
N PHE A 12 8.14 0.53 -4.39
CA PHE A 12 7.87 -0.39 -3.28
C PHE A 12 9.04 -0.47 -2.28
N GLU A 13 10.28 -0.44 -2.75
CA GLU A 13 11.45 -0.32 -1.88
C GLU A 13 11.44 0.99 -1.08
N ASN A 14 11.24 2.12 -1.76
CA ASN A 14 11.17 3.44 -1.13
C ASN A 14 10.02 3.52 -0.10
N SER A 15 8.89 2.87 -0.39
CA SER A 15 7.74 2.82 0.52
C SER A 15 8.05 2.11 1.84
N VAL A 16 8.91 1.08 1.81
CA VAL A 16 9.35 0.38 3.02
C VAL A 16 10.13 1.34 3.92
N ASP A 17 11.08 2.06 3.35
CA ASP A 17 11.89 3.02 4.10
C ASP A 17 11.06 4.21 4.59
N TRP A 18 10.14 4.70 3.75
CA TRP A 18 9.25 5.79 4.10
C TRP A 18 8.34 5.43 5.28
N VAL A 19 7.68 4.26 5.26
CA VAL A 19 6.82 3.81 6.37
C VAL A 19 7.65 3.51 7.61
N LYS A 20 8.86 2.94 7.46
CA LYS A 20 9.78 2.72 8.58
C LYS A 20 10.15 4.03 9.27
N ASN A 21 10.36 5.12 8.53
CA ASN A 21 10.66 6.42 9.11
C ASN A 21 9.53 6.99 9.98
N LEU A 22 8.29 6.49 9.85
CA LEU A 22 7.18 6.84 10.74
C LEU A 22 7.32 6.29 12.16
N GLU A 23 8.27 5.37 12.41
CA GLU A 23 8.63 4.93 13.77
C GLU A 23 9.05 6.12 14.66
N ASN A 24 9.59 7.19 14.06
CA ASN A 24 10.02 8.40 14.75
C ASN A 24 8.87 9.30 15.22
N LEU A 25 7.63 9.06 14.77
CA LEU A 25 6.48 9.83 15.21
C LEU A 25 6.16 9.53 16.68
N THR A 26 5.68 10.53 17.42
CA THR A 26 5.06 10.27 18.73
C THR A 26 3.79 9.45 18.55
N GLU A 27 3.32 8.77 19.61
CA GLU A 27 2.03 8.07 19.53
C GLU A 27 0.87 9.03 19.24
N GLU A 28 0.93 10.28 19.72
CA GLU A 28 -0.07 11.31 19.42
C GLU A 28 -0.11 11.65 17.91
N GLN A 29 1.04 11.89 17.29
CA GLN A 29 1.15 12.12 15.85
C GLN A 29 0.64 10.91 15.06
N TRP A 30 1.08 9.70 15.44
CA TRP A 30 0.68 8.45 14.81
C TRP A 30 -0.84 8.20 14.84
N ARG A 31 -1.50 8.65 15.91
CA ARG A 31 -2.96 8.56 16.11
C ARG A 31 -3.72 9.80 15.63
N THR A 32 -3.06 10.73 14.94
CA THR A 32 -3.73 11.92 14.41
C THR A 32 -4.47 11.57 13.11
N PRO A 33 -5.75 11.99 12.94
CA PRO A 33 -6.48 11.92 11.68
C PRO A 33 -5.78 12.70 10.56
N ILE A 34 -5.69 12.13 9.35
CA ILE A 34 -5.11 12.82 8.18
C ILE A 34 -5.95 14.04 7.75
N ALA A 35 -7.24 14.05 8.09
CA ALA A 35 -8.13 15.19 7.99
C ALA A 35 -9.34 14.96 8.92
N GLN A 36 -10.15 16.00 9.12
CA GLN A 36 -11.37 15.90 9.94
C GLN A 36 -12.31 14.79 9.44
N GLY A 37 -12.66 13.87 10.33
CA GLY A 37 -13.53 12.73 10.01
C GLY A 37 -12.90 11.65 9.13
N LYS A 38 -11.58 11.73 8.86
CA LYS A 38 -10.83 10.72 8.11
C LYS A 38 -10.02 9.82 9.06
N TRP A 39 -9.40 8.80 8.48
CA TRP A 39 -8.54 7.85 9.18
C TRP A 39 -7.31 8.51 9.80
N THR A 40 -6.84 7.92 10.90
CA THR A 40 -5.53 8.22 11.49
C THR A 40 -4.39 7.72 10.61
N ILE A 41 -3.17 8.24 10.81
CA ILE A 41 -1.97 7.72 10.14
C ILE A 41 -1.83 6.21 10.38
N ALA A 42 -2.13 5.73 11.60
CA ALA A 42 -2.15 4.31 11.93
C ALA A 42 -3.10 3.48 11.06
N GLU A 43 -4.32 3.98 10.85
CA GLU A 43 -5.32 3.32 9.99
C GLU A 43 -4.94 3.36 8.51
N VAL A 44 -4.31 4.46 8.07
CA VAL A 44 -3.76 4.56 6.70
C VAL A 44 -2.65 3.54 6.50
N VAL A 45 -1.63 3.49 7.35
CA VAL A 45 -0.53 2.52 7.16
C VAL A 45 -1.03 1.08 7.31
N GLY A 46 -1.96 0.82 8.23
CA GLY A 46 -2.48 -0.52 8.45
C GLY A 46 -3.37 -1.04 7.31
N HIS A 47 -3.99 -0.18 6.49
CA HIS A 47 -4.71 -0.66 5.31
C HIS A 47 -3.77 -1.06 4.16
N PHE A 48 -2.59 -0.48 4.05
CA PHE A 48 -1.60 -0.92 3.06
C PHE A 48 -1.21 -2.39 3.28
N GLU A 49 -0.98 -2.82 4.54
CA GLU A 49 -0.72 -4.23 4.85
C GLU A 49 -1.84 -5.15 4.30
N ALA A 50 -3.11 -4.73 4.47
CA ALA A 50 -4.25 -5.53 4.03
C ALA A 50 -4.31 -5.66 2.51
N TRP A 51 -4.06 -4.57 1.78
CA TRP A 51 -4.03 -4.56 0.32
C TRP A 51 -2.81 -5.28 -0.24
N ASP A 52 -1.66 -5.17 0.42
CA ASP A 52 -0.45 -5.89 0.03
C ASP A 52 -0.65 -7.40 0.15
N ARG A 53 -1.23 -7.86 1.26
CA ARG A 53 -1.57 -9.28 1.47
C ARG A 53 -2.63 -9.76 0.49
N PHE A 54 -3.62 -8.92 0.17
CA PHE A 54 -4.61 -9.24 -0.84
C PHE A 54 -3.95 -9.42 -2.23
N LEU A 55 -3.10 -8.48 -2.64
CA LEU A 55 -2.36 -8.57 -3.90
C LEU A 55 -1.50 -9.84 -3.94
N LEU A 56 -0.77 -10.12 -2.85
CA LEU A 56 0.12 -11.27 -2.74
C LEU A 56 -0.62 -12.61 -2.84
N ASN A 57 -1.74 -12.75 -2.13
CA ASN A 57 -2.39 -14.05 -1.95
C ASN A 57 -3.54 -14.31 -2.94
N GLU A 58 -4.24 -13.25 -3.36
CA GLU A 58 -5.51 -13.36 -4.11
C GLU A 58 -5.43 -12.81 -5.53
N ARG A 59 -4.29 -12.23 -5.92
CA ARG A 59 -4.10 -11.63 -7.26
C ARG A 59 -2.89 -12.20 -7.98
N LEU A 60 -1.69 -12.01 -7.43
CA LEU A 60 -0.45 -12.36 -8.13
C LEU A 60 -0.39 -13.83 -8.59
N PRO A 61 -0.85 -14.85 -7.82
CA PRO A 61 -0.85 -16.23 -8.31
C PRO A 61 -1.61 -16.40 -9.63
N TYR A 62 -2.81 -15.81 -9.72
CA TYR A 62 -3.64 -15.87 -10.92
C TYR A 62 -3.06 -15.06 -12.07
N LEU A 63 -2.47 -13.90 -11.77
CA LEU A 63 -1.86 -13.03 -12.78
C LEU A 63 -0.64 -13.69 -13.43
N ILE A 64 0.19 -14.36 -12.63
CA ILE A 64 1.39 -15.08 -13.09
C ILE A 64 1.00 -16.32 -13.91
N GLU A 65 -0.06 -17.03 -13.51
CA GLU A 65 -0.56 -18.21 -14.24
C GLU A 65 -1.41 -17.85 -15.48
N GLY A 66 -1.67 -16.56 -15.73
CA GLY A 66 -2.59 -16.13 -16.80
C GLY A 66 -4.03 -16.58 -16.60
N ALA A 67 -4.42 -16.86 -15.35
CA ALA A 67 -5.73 -17.37 -14.98
C ALA A 67 -6.77 -16.25 -14.82
N ILE A 68 -8.05 -16.62 -14.81
CA ILE A 68 -9.15 -15.68 -14.56
C ILE A 68 -9.06 -15.22 -13.10
N LEU A 69 -9.03 -13.90 -12.91
CA LEU A 69 -9.03 -13.31 -11.57
C LEU A 69 -10.34 -13.61 -10.83
N PRO A 70 -10.29 -14.02 -9.54
CA PRO A 70 -11.49 -14.12 -8.72
C PRO A 70 -12.12 -12.74 -8.51
N LYS A 71 -13.40 -12.71 -8.12
CA LYS A 71 -14.06 -11.45 -7.72
C LYS A 71 -13.23 -10.80 -6.60
N GLY A 72 -13.00 -9.49 -6.72
CA GLY A 72 -12.33 -8.73 -5.67
C GLY A 72 -13.13 -8.71 -4.36
N PRO A 73 -12.48 -8.37 -3.24
CA PRO A 73 -13.15 -8.23 -1.95
C PRO A 73 -14.13 -7.07 -2.01
N GLU A 74 -15.09 -7.06 -1.09
CA GLU A 74 -15.88 -5.87 -0.82
C GLU A 74 -14.95 -4.82 -0.18
N THR A 75 -14.52 -3.83 -0.98
CA THR A 75 -13.52 -2.82 -0.62
C THR A 75 -13.79 -2.16 0.73
N GLU A 76 -15.05 -1.75 0.97
CA GLU A 76 -15.47 -1.13 2.23
C GLU A 76 -15.29 -2.07 3.43
N GLN A 77 -15.54 -3.36 3.24
CA GLN A 77 -15.37 -4.35 4.30
C GLN A 77 -13.89 -4.55 4.64
N LEU A 78 -13.03 -4.69 3.62
CA LEU A 78 -11.58 -4.84 3.82
C LEU A 78 -11.00 -3.61 4.54
N ASN A 79 -11.39 -2.41 4.09
CA ASN A 79 -10.99 -1.13 4.64
C ASN A 79 -11.48 -0.94 6.09
N ARG A 80 -12.74 -1.29 6.38
CA ARG A 80 -13.28 -1.25 7.74
C ARG A 80 -12.51 -2.19 8.66
N GLN A 81 -12.21 -3.41 8.21
CA GLN A 81 -11.48 -4.39 9.01
C GLN A 81 -10.04 -3.95 9.29
N SER A 82 -9.34 -3.39 8.30
CA SER A 82 -7.98 -2.88 8.48
C SER A 82 -7.96 -1.68 9.43
N SER A 83 -8.91 -0.76 9.32
CA SER A 83 -9.09 0.37 10.26
C SER A 83 -9.31 -0.12 11.69
N ILE A 84 -10.26 -1.04 11.93
CA ILE A 84 -10.54 -1.59 13.27
C ILE A 84 -9.29 -2.24 13.89
N LYS A 85 -8.58 -3.07 13.11
CA LYS A 85 -7.35 -3.73 13.57
C LYS A 85 -6.27 -2.71 13.91
N SER A 86 -6.13 -1.66 13.11
CA SER A 86 -5.09 -0.63 13.29
C SER A 86 -5.31 0.21 14.54
N LYS A 87 -6.56 0.38 15.00
CA LYS A 87 -6.87 1.11 16.25
C LYS A 87 -6.34 0.41 17.50
N VAL A 88 -6.26 -0.93 17.50
CA VAL A 88 -5.86 -1.72 18.67
C VAL A 88 -4.41 -2.21 18.63
N LYS A 89 -3.81 -2.33 17.44
CA LYS A 89 -2.40 -2.69 17.29
C LYS A 89 -1.49 -1.53 17.67
N THR A 90 -0.30 -1.83 18.18
CA THR A 90 0.78 -0.87 18.42
C THR A 90 1.36 -0.36 17.09
N LYS A 91 2.00 0.82 17.12
CA LYS A 91 2.72 1.39 15.97
C LYS A 91 3.73 0.40 15.38
N GLY A 92 4.53 -0.23 16.24
CA GLY A 92 5.53 -1.22 15.82
C GLY A 92 4.91 -2.45 15.16
N GLU A 93 3.77 -2.95 15.63
CA GLU A 93 3.08 -4.08 14.98
C GLU A 93 2.54 -3.72 13.59
N ILE A 94 2.00 -2.51 13.42
CA ILE A 94 1.47 -2.05 12.13
C ILE A 94 2.61 -1.88 11.12
N ILE A 95 3.69 -1.18 11.51
CA ILE A 95 4.84 -0.94 10.65
C ILE A 95 5.53 -2.25 10.26
N LYS A 96 5.76 -3.16 11.23
CA LYS A 96 6.33 -4.49 10.94
C LYS A 96 5.43 -5.31 10.01
N GLY A 97 4.11 -5.24 10.20
CA GLY A 97 3.13 -5.91 9.35
C GLY A 97 3.20 -5.45 7.90
N PHE A 98 3.18 -4.13 7.69
CA PHE A 98 3.35 -3.52 6.37
C PHE A 98 4.68 -3.93 5.72
N ILE A 99 5.80 -3.73 6.41
CA ILE A 99 7.13 -4.03 5.86
C ILE A 99 7.23 -5.50 5.44
N ALA A 100 6.73 -6.43 6.27
CA ALA A 100 6.76 -7.85 5.95
C ALA A 100 5.93 -8.19 4.69
N ALA A 101 4.73 -7.61 4.56
CA ALA A 101 3.87 -7.81 3.39
C ALA A 101 4.50 -7.19 2.12
N ARG A 102 4.97 -5.95 2.21
CA ARG A 102 5.59 -5.22 1.10
C ARG A 102 6.86 -5.89 0.61
N ARG A 103 7.73 -6.37 1.51
CA ARG A 103 8.94 -7.14 1.15
C ARG A 103 8.60 -8.43 0.41
N SER A 104 7.56 -9.13 0.84
CA SER A 104 7.08 -10.34 0.15
C SER A 104 6.56 -10.01 -1.26
N LEU A 105 5.83 -8.90 -1.41
CA LEU A 105 5.40 -8.41 -2.73
C LEU A 105 6.56 -8.09 -3.65
N ILE A 106 7.57 -7.35 -3.17
CA ILE A 106 8.76 -7.00 -3.95
C ILE A 106 9.43 -8.27 -4.50
N ILE A 107 9.60 -9.30 -3.65
CA ILE A 107 10.19 -10.57 -4.08
C ILE A 107 9.36 -11.21 -5.19
N VAL A 108 8.03 -11.30 -5.03
CA VAL A 108 7.18 -11.94 -6.05
C VAL A 108 7.18 -11.12 -7.35
N ILE A 109 7.00 -9.79 -7.27
CA ILE A 109 6.97 -8.90 -8.45
C ILE A 109 8.30 -8.92 -9.20
N ASN A 110 9.43 -8.98 -8.48
CA ASN A 110 10.74 -9.08 -9.10
C ASN A 110 10.94 -10.37 -9.90
N ASN A 111 10.23 -11.44 -9.56
CA ASN A 111 10.28 -12.72 -10.27
C ASN A 111 9.22 -12.85 -11.38
N ILE A 112 8.40 -11.84 -11.63
CA ILE A 112 7.47 -11.83 -12.77
C ILE A 112 8.27 -11.64 -14.07
N GLU A 113 8.12 -12.55 -15.01
CA GLU A 113 8.74 -12.49 -16.34
C GLU A 113 8.38 -11.19 -17.08
N ASP A 114 9.35 -10.61 -17.80
CA ASP A 114 9.22 -9.28 -18.41
C ASP A 114 8.05 -9.23 -19.43
N GLU A 115 7.75 -10.35 -20.10
CA GLU A 115 6.66 -10.47 -21.09
C GLU A 115 5.26 -10.30 -20.47
N LEU A 116 5.09 -10.67 -19.19
CA LEU A 116 3.79 -10.59 -18.50
C LEU A 116 3.42 -9.14 -18.16
N TRP A 117 4.36 -8.20 -18.18
CA TRP A 117 4.10 -6.80 -17.83
C TRP A 117 3.19 -6.07 -18.80
N ALA A 118 3.21 -6.47 -20.07
CA ALA A 118 2.34 -5.95 -21.12
C ALA A 118 1.05 -6.78 -21.29
N GLN A 119 0.93 -7.91 -20.59
CA GLN A 119 -0.24 -8.78 -20.71
C GLN A 119 -1.50 -8.07 -20.24
N GLU A 120 -2.56 -8.20 -21.03
CA GLU A 120 -3.89 -7.77 -20.63
C GLU A 120 -4.47 -8.68 -19.56
N ILE A 121 -4.96 -8.05 -18.51
CA ILE A 121 -5.65 -8.67 -17.39
C ILE A 121 -7.07 -8.13 -17.35
N LYS A 122 -8.02 -9.00 -17.04
CA LYS A 122 -9.42 -8.61 -16.87
C LYS A 122 -9.76 -8.51 -15.39
N VAL A 123 -9.95 -7.29 -14.91
CA VAL A 123 -10.36 -6.99 -13.54
C VAL A 123 -11.81 -6.52 -13.56
N ASN A 124 -12.72 -7.36 -13.08
CA ASN A 124 -14.18 -7.14 -13.18
C ASN A 124 -14.61 -6.89 -14.64
N GLN A 125 -15.09 -5.68 -14.96
CA GLN A 125 -15.54 -5.28 -16.30
C GLN A 125 -14.47 -4.49 -17.08
N THR A 126 -13.29 -4.31 -16.50
CA THR A 126 -12.21 -3.50 -17.08
C THR A 126 -11.08 -4.41 -17.55
N THR A 127 -10.56 -4.13 -18.73
CA THR A 127 -9.30 -4.71 -19.23
C THR A 127 -8.19 -3.68 -19.07
N LEU A 128 -7.06 -4.08 -18.51
CA LEU A 128 -5.88 -3.25 -18.34
C LEU A 128 -4.62 -4.12 -18.38
N THR A 129 -3.43 -3.55 -18.50
CA THR A 129 -2.19 -4.33 -18.44
C THR A 129 -1.77 -4.61 -16.99
N LEU A 130 -0.95 -5.64 -16.76
CA LEU A 130 -0.33 -5.87 -15.45
C LEU A 130 0.43 -4.62 -14.96
N THR A 131 1.12 -3.94 -15.88
CA THR A 131 1.77 -2.64 -15.61
C THR A 131 0.78 -1.63 -15.04
N ALA A 132 -0.34 -1.38 -15.74
CA ALA A 132 -1.34 -0.41 -15.28
C ALA A 132 -1.95 -0.81 -13.93
N TYR A 133 -2.11 -2.12 -13.69
CA TYR A 133 -2.66 -2.63 -12.44
C TYR A 133 -1.74 -2.35 -11.25
N LEU A 134 -0.45 -2.66 -11.38
CA LEU A 134 0.54 -2.41 -10.31
C LEU A 134 0.83 -0.92 -10.13
N LYS A 135 0.80 -0.11 -11.21
CA LYS A 135 0.89 1.35 -11.11
C LYS A 135 -0.27 1.96 -10.32
N GLY A 136 -1.47 1.36 -10.36
CA GLY A 136 -2.56 1.77 -9.48
C GLY A 136 -2.24 1.65 -7.98
N PHE A 137 -1.42 0.67 -7.57
CA PHE A 137 -0.95 0.57 -6.17
C PHE A 137 0.12 1.62 -5.85
N VAL A 138 0.98 1.95 -6.82
CA VAL A 138 1.95 3.06 -6.69
C VAL A 138 1.23 4.38 -6.46
N GLU A 139 0.30 4.74 -7.35
CA GLU A 139 -0.49 5.97 -7.26
C GLU A 139 -1.29 6.06 -5.95
N HIS A 140 -1.82 4.93 -5.48
CA HIS A 140 -2.54 4.84 -4.21
C HIS A 140 -1.65 5.14 -3.00
N ASP A 141 -0.45 4.55 -2.96
CA ASP A 141 0.52 4.85 -1.91
C ASP A 141 0.91 6.33 -1.93
N GLU A 142 1.26 6.87 -3.10
CA GLU A 142 1.66 8.28 -3.27
C GLU A 142 0.58 9.24 -2.79
N HIS A 143 -0.68 8.97 -3.13
CA HIS A 143 -1.82 9.76 -2.67
C HIS A 143 -1.89 9.85 -1.15
N HIS A 144 -1.77 8.71 -0.47
CA HIS A 144 -1.83 8.66 0.98
C HIS A 144 -0.56 9.15 1.68
N PHE A 145 0.61 8.97 1.07
CA PHE A 145 1.86 9.55 1.56
C PHE A 145 1.79 11.08 1.55
N SER A 146 1.20 11.68 0.50
CA SER A 146 0.95 13.14 0.47
C SER A 146 0.04 13.57 1.63
N GLN A 147 -1.08 12.87 1.85
CA GLN A 147 -2.00 13.18 2.96
C GLN A 147 -1.32 13.10 4.34
N ILE A 148 -0.50 12.08 4.56
CA ILE A 148 0.26 11.94 5.81
C ILE A 148 1.30 13.07 5.94
N GLN A 149 2.01 13.41 4.87
CA GLN A 149 2.98 14.51 4.89
C GLN A 149 2.32 15.85 5.18
N GLU A 150 1.14 16.11 4.62
CA GLU A 150 0.36 17.33 4.85
C GLU A 150 -0.02 17.50 6.31
N ILE A 151 -0.58 16.46 6.94
CA ILE A 151 -0.95 16.54 8.37
C ILE A 151 0.30 16.66 9.26
N LEU A 152 1.39 15.96 8.95
CA LEU A 152 2.63 16.06 9.72
C LEU A 152 3.26 17.47 9.64
N LYS A 153 3.20 18.12 8.46
CA LYS A 153 3.62 19.52 8.30
C LYS A 153 2.78 20.46 9.15
N SER A 154 1.45 20.27 9.20
CA SER A 154 0.58 21.12 10.02
C SER A 154 0.83 20.95 11.52
N LEU A 155 1.22 19.74 11.96
CA LEU A 155 1.61 19.47 13.35
C LEU A 155 3.00 20.04 13.69
N GLY A 156 3.94 20.02 12.74
CA GLY A 156 5.30 20.56 12.90
C GLY A 156 5.40 22.10 12.82
N GLY A 157 4.37 22.77 12.30
CA GLY A 157 4.32 24.23 12.13
C GLY A 157 4.13 25.07 13.40
N HIS A 158 4.11 24.46 14.59
CA HIS A 158 3.90 25.15 15.87
C HIS A 158 5.20 25.46 16.63
N CYS A 159 6.29 25.75 15.92
CA CYS A 159 7.41 26.48 16.53
C CYS A 159 7.27 27.97 16.18
N LYS A 160 6.57 28.70 17.06
CA LYS A 160 6.54 30.16 17.04
C LYS A 160 7.98 30.70 17.13
N ARG A 161 8.36 31.55 16.19
CA ARG A 161 9.09 32.77 16.51
C ARG A 161 8.29 33.95 15.98
#